data_AF-A0AAD7HXQ1-F1
#
_entry.id   AF-A0AAD7HXQ1-F1
#
_cell.length_a   1.000
_cell.length_b   1.000
_cell.length_c   1.000
_cell.angle_alpha   90.00
_cell.angle_beta   90.00
_cell.angle_gamma   90.00
#
_symmetry.space_group_name_H-M   'P 1'
#
loop_
_entity.id
_entity.type
_entity.pdbx_description
1 polymer ?
#
loop_
_entity_poly.entity_id
_entity_poly.type
_entity_poly.pdbx_seq_one_letter_code
_entity_poly.pdbx_strand_id
1 'polypeptide(L)'
;DLDGLSELERSLARFRGILEKRWQNDHDAGYTYIDPDTGTSHPLSPQMMKEWTRAMVLADQGTPPEHLNLFNPANRKRASHPARIAASVNQPGGSGLSDIAHLAGMLTALVGARSTPQQQPPAQTPPKRILDEQLSTPAVPTPSRLPRFLAYASEALGIPSAPTFESPMRRQALGPDILHLVGDEELMEMGMRKGDVIQLKAGAQAWWKGPEAKKRNHSQIDDQSAGGSGSICLPDPETPPSKKVAFERRYVDSGAERFYGPRIVTGGGERNIYYRCPVRLEFVPVPLGYRSTQEGEELRDDDVELDLQKPLEMEAAGEKEHDAAQDAALLLLLRLHRVISTHFLMLLSYEYFVTHR
;
A
#
# COMPACT_ATOMS: atom_id res chain seq x y z
N ASP A 1 1.82 9.45 -27.40
CA ASP A 1 1.97 10.89 -27.12
C ASP A 1 2.78 11.16 -25.88
N LEU A 2 4.05 11.53 -26.04
CA LEU A 2 4.95 12.00 -24.98
C LEU A 2 5.39 13.47 -25.21
N ASP A 3 4.76 14.17 -26.15
CA ASP A 3 5.18 15.50 -26.60
C ASP A 3 4.85 16.63 -25.63
N GLY A 4 3.99 16.39 -24.63
CA GLY A 4 3.65 17.37 -23.60
C GLY A 4 4.43 17.26 -22.28
N LEU A 5 5.31 16.26 -22.12
CA LEU A 5 6.01 16.02 -20.85
C LEU A 5 7.29 16.85 -20.76
N SER A 6 7.59 17.36 -19.57
CA SER A 6 8.86 17.99 -19.27
C SER A 6 10.03 17.00 -19.40
N GLU A 7 11.23 17.49 -19.66
CA GLU A 7 12.43 16.63 -19.78
C GLU A 7 12.71 15.82 -18.51
N LEU A 8 12.38 16.42 -17.35
CA LEU A 8 12.44 15.74 -16.07
C LEU A 8 11.47 14.56 -15.98
N GLU A 9 10.22 14.73 -16.44
CA GLU A 9 9.22 13.66 -16.43
C GLU A 9 9.57 12.55 -17.41
N ARG A 10 10.12 12.89 -18.59
CA ARG A 10 10.64 11.89 -19.54
C ARG A 10 11.79 11.10 -18.93
N SER A 11 12.70 11.77 -18.24
CA SER A 11 13.81 11.12 -17.54
C SER A 11 13.31 10.20 -16.43
N LEU A 12 12.39 10.67 -15.59
CA LEU A 12 11.77 9.85 -14.54
C LEU A 12 11.06 8.62 -15.13
N ALA A 13 10.27 8.80 -16.20
CA ALA A 13 9.59 7.69 -16.86
C ALA A 13 10.58 6.67 -17.45
N ARG A 14 11.64 7.15 -18.11
CA ARG A 14 12.71 6.32 -18.67
C ARG A 14 13.41 5.49 -17.60
N PHE A 15 13.86 6.11 -16.50
CA PHE A 15 14.55 5.39 -15.42
C PHE A 15 13.63 4.43 -14.67
N ARG A 16 12.36 4.79 -14.50
CA ARG A 16 11.37 3.88 -13.92
C ARG A 16 11.22 2.62 -14.77
N GLY A 17 11.10 2.75 -16.09
CA GLY A 17 11.03 1.60 -17.00
C GLY A 17 12.28 0.71 -16.95
N ILE A 18 13.47 1.29 -16.76
CA ILE A 18 14.71 0.53 -16.56
C ILE A 18 14.66 -0.28 -15.27
N LEU A 19 14.21 0.32 -14.17
CA LEU A 19 14.08 -0.37 -12.88
C LEU A 19 13.04 -1.48 -12.94
N GLU A 20 11.86 -1.20 -13.50
CA GLU A 20 10.78 -2.18 -13.64
C GLU A 20 11.28 -3.38 -14.45
N LYS A 21 11.87 -3.15 -15.63
CA LYS A 21 12.37 -4.24 -16.49
C LYS A 21 13.45 -5.08 -15.82
N ARG A 22 14.32 -4.49 -15.00
CA ARG A 22 15.46 -5.20 -14.41
C ARG A 22 15.08 -5.98 -13.13
N TRP A 23 13.98 -5.62 -12.47
CA TRP A 23 13.65 -6.12 -11.13
C TRP A 23 12.25 -6.73 -11.05
N GLN A 24 11.50 -6.74 -12.15
CA GLN A 24 10.24 -7.44 -12.26
C GLN A 24 10.46 -8.93 -12.07
N ASN A 25 9.61 -9.55 -11.25
CA ASN A 25 9.63 -10.99 -11.06
C ASN A 25 8.99 -11.69 -12.27
N ASP A 26 9.47 -12.88 -12.62
CA ASP A 26 8.93 -13.65 -13.74
C ASP A 26 7.52 -14.21 -13.47
N HIS A 27 7.16 -14.37 -12.19
CA HIS A 27 5.96 -15.10 -11.76
C HIS A 27 4.91 -14.22 -11.08
N ASP A 28 5.23 -12.96 -10.78
CA ASP A 28 4.28 -12.02 -10.18
C ASP A 28 4.45 -10.61 -10.77
N ALA A 29 3.45 -9.74 -10.57
CA ALA A 29 3.50 -8.34 -10.98
C ALA A 29 4.33 -7.46 -10.01
N GLY A 30 5.08 -8.09 -9.11
CA GLY A 30 5.93 -7.45 -8.12
C GLY A 30 7.34 -7.21 -8.63
N TYR A 31 8.12 -6.54 -7.79
CA TYR A 31 9.50 -6.19 -8.06
C TYR A 31 10.37 -6.60 -6.87
N THR A 32 11.53 -7.20 -7.14
CA THR A 32 12.41 -7.73 -6.10
C THR A 32 13.86 -7.33 -6.35
N TYR A 33 14.51 -6.82 -5.32
CA TYR A 33 15.96 -6.65 -5.29
C TYR A 33 16.64 -7.92 -4.84
N ILE A 34 17.76 -8.28 -5.45
CA ILE A 34 18.71 -9.21 -4.87
C ILE A 34 19.98 -8.43 -4.55
N ASP A 35 20.28 -8.29 -3.27
CA ASP A 35 21.50 -7.65 -2.81
C ASP A 35 22.73 -8.44 -3.30
N PRO A 36 23.63 -7.86 -4.11
CA PRO A 36 24.76 -8.59 -4.68
C PRO A 36 25.77 -9.06 -3.63
N ASP A 37 25.87 -8.36 -2.49
CA ASP A 37 26.84 -8.70 -1.44
C ASP A 37 26.34 -9.84 -0.55
N THR A 38 25.04 -9.85 -0.25
CA THR A 38 24.44 -10.82 0.69
C THR A 38 23.62 -11.92 0.02
N GLY A 39 23.23 -11.73 -1.24
CA GLY A 39 22.29 -12.59 -1.96
C GLY A 39 20.85 -12.49 -1.44
N THR A 40 20.56 -11.56 -0.52
CA THR A 40 19.25 -11.46 0.12
C THR A 40 18.23 -10.81 -0.81
N SER A 41 17.06 -11.43 -0.92
CA SER A 41 15.93 -10.90 -1.67
C SER A 41 15.12 -9.89 -0.85
N HIS A 42 14.82 -8.73 -1.43
CA HIS A 42 14.02 -7.68 -0.82
C HIS A 42 12.91 -7.21 -1.77
N PRO A 43 11.62 -7.29 -1.38
CA PRO A 43 10.54 -6.77 -2.21
C PRO A 43 10.63 -5.24 -2.31
N LEU A 44 10.56 -4.73 -3.53
CA LEU A 44 10.57 -3.30 -3.81
C LEU A 44 9.16 -2.72 -3.73
N SER A 45 8.97 -1.80 -2.78
CA SER A 45 7.72 -1.04 -2.71
C SER A 45 7.65 0.03 -3.81
N PRO A 46 6.45 0.49 -4.22
CA PRO A 46 6.30 1.60 -5.16
C PRO A 46 7.03 2.89 -4.72
N GLN A 47 7.13 3.12 -3.42
CA GLN A 47 7.88 4.27 -2.89
C GLN A 47 9.38 4.12 -3.11
N MET A 48 9.94 2.92 -2.90
CA MET A 48 11.36 2.66 -3.17
C MET A 48 11.67 2.86 -4.65
N MET A 49 10.83 2.32 -5.54
CA MET A 49 10.94 2.52 -7.00
C MET A 49 10.99 4.01 -7.36
N LYS A 50 10.10 4.82 -6.77
CA LYS A 50 10.04 6.27 -6.99
C LYS A 50 11.29 7.00 -6.48
N GLU A 51 11.77 6.67 -5.29
CA GLU A 51 13.00 7.26 -4.72
C GLU A 51 14.23 6.94 -5.57
N TRP A 52 14.31 5.70 -6.06
CA TRP A 52 15.42 5.25 -6.87
C TRP A 52 15.43 5.87 -8.24
N THR A 53 14.26 6.00 -8.86
CA THR A 53 14.10 6.72 -10.12
C THR A 53 14.59 8.16 -9.98
N ARG A 54 14.23 8.86 -8.88
CA ARG A 54 14.72 10.22 -8.60
C ARG A 54 16.23 10.25 -8.40
N ALA A 55 16.79 9.29 -7.67
CA ALA A 55 18.23 9.22 -7.44
C ALA A 55 19.02 9.01 -8.75
N MET A 56 18.50 8.17 -9.66
CA MET A 56 19.12 7.94 -10.98
C MET A 56 19.07 9.19 -11.86
N VAL A 57 17.95 9.93 -11.85
CA VAL A 57 17.87 11.24 -12.54
C VAL A 57 18.90 12.22 -11.99
N LEU A 58 19.05 12.32 -10.66
CA LEU A 58 20.01 13.23 -10.04
C LEU A 58 21.46 12.84 -10.31
N ALA A 59 21.74 11.55 -10.39
CA ALA A 59 23.08 11.03 -10.69
C ALA A 59 23.41 11.04 -12.19
N ASP A 60 22.41 11.22 -13.05
CA ASP A 60 22.49 11.01 -14.51
C ASP A 60 23.15 9.66 -14.88
N GLN A 61 22.90 8.63 -14.08
CA GLN A 61 23.48 7.30 -14.26
C GLN A 61 22.39 6.27 -14.59
N GLY A 62 22.61 5.55 -15.69
CA GLY A 62 21.78 4.43 -16.17
C GLY A 62 21.81 3.19 -15.28
N THR A 63 22.76 3.14 -14.36
CA THR A 63 22.93 2.06 -13.39
C THR A 63 22.32 2.47 -12.06
N PRO A 64 21.49 1.60 -11.43
CA PRO A 64 21.05 1.82 -10.05
C PRO A 64 22.28 2.05 -9.20
N PRO A 65 22.24 2.97 -8.22
CA PRO A 65 23.40 3.25 -7.42
C PRO A 65 23.58 2.16 -6.37
N GLU A 66 24.09 1.01 -6.83
CA GLU A 66 24.42 -0.17 -6.01
C GLU A 66 25.47 0.19 -4.93
N HIS A 67 26.14 1.34 -5.05
CA HIS A 67 27.23 1.77 -4.16
C HIS A 67 26.97 3.08 -3.41
N LEU A 68 25.84 3.76 -3.61
CA LEU A 68 25.55 4.95 -2.79
C LEU A 68 25.17 4.48 -1.39
N ASN A 69 26.06 4.73 -0.44
CA ASN A 69 25.92 4.51 1.01
C ASN A 69 24.58 4.97 1.62
N LEU A 70 23.81 5.80 0.90
CA LEU A 70 22.42 6.15 1.21
C LEU A 70 21.46 4.94 1.26
N PHE A 71 21.81 3.81 0.63
CA PHE A 71 20.89 2.70 0.38
C PHE A 71 21.24 1.40 1.09
N ASN A 72 22.30 1.37 1.92
CA ASN A 72 22.56 0.23 2.79
C ASN A 72 21.34 0.03 3.73
N PRO A 73 20.69 -1.15 3.75
CA PRO A 73 19.53 -1.41 4.62
C PRO A 73 19.86 -1.17 6.11
N ALA A 74 21.13 -1.31 6.52
CA ALA A 74 21.60 -0.95 7.85
C ALA A 74 21.58 0.58 8.11
N ASN A 75 21.87 1.40 7.10
CA ASN A 75 21.83 2.86 7.19
C ASN A 75 20.39 3.42 7.09
N ARG A 76 19.49 2.70 6.40
CA ARG A 76 18.07 3.09 6.30
C ARG A 76 17.30 2.96 7.61
N LYS A 77 17.72 2.08 8.54
CA LYS A 77 17.19 2.08 9.92
C LYS A 77 17.38 3.43 10.64
N ARG A 78 18.35 4.24 10.22
CA ARG A 78 18.63 5.58 10.79
C ARG A 78 18.11 6.73 9.91
N ALA A 79 18.07 6.57 8.59
CA ALA A 79 17.61 7.60 7.66
C ALA A 79 16.07 7.74 7.59
N SER A 80 15.32 6.76 8.10
CA SER A 80 13.85 6.82 8.24
C SER A 80 13.37 7.66 9.42
N HIS A 81 14.26 8.38 10.13
CA HIS A 81 13.87 9.32 11.19
C HIS A 81 13.45 10.68 10.59
N PRO A 82 12.21 11.16 10.83
CA PRO A 82 11.69 12.42 10.27
C PRO A 82 12.49 13.68 10.67
N ALA A 83 13.30 13.62 11.72
CA ALA A 83 14.00 14.76 12.28
C ALA A 83 15.09 15.37 11.36
N ARG A 84 15.48 14.71 10.27
CA ARG A 84 16.57 15.16 9.40
C ARG A 84 16.14 15.87 8.12
N ILE A 85 14.88 15.79 7.71
CA ILE A 85 14.39 16.46 6.49
C ILE A 85 14.20 17.97 6.71
N ALA A 86 14.05 18.42 7.97
CA ALA A 86 13.89 19.84 8.29
C ALA A 86 15.19 20.69 8.19
N ALA A 87 16.36 20.09 7.96
CA ALA A 87 17.64 20.80 8.04
C ALA A 87 18.32 21.08 6.68
N SER A 88 17.69 20.81 5.54
CA SER A 88 18.33 21.02 4.23
C SER A 88 17.39 21.54 3.15
N VAL A 89 16.55 22.52 3.48
CA VAL A 89 15.97 23.46 2.52
C VAL A 89 15.78 24.77 3.26
N ASN A 90 16.81 25.61 3.29
CA ASN A 90 16.70 27.06 3.46
C ASN A 90 18.08 27.69 3.25
N GLN A 91 18.42 27.90 1.97
CA GLN A 91 19.22 29.05 1.59
C GLN A 91 18.40 29.92 0.66
N PRO A 92 18.14 31.17 1.06
CA PRO A 92 18.19 32.28 0.14
C PRO A 92 19.37 33.18 0.51
N GLY A 93 20.13 33.57 -0.50
CA GLY A 93 21.16 34.61 -0.37
C GLY A 93 20.53 35.93 0.07
N GLY A 94 21.21 36.61 0.99
CA GLY A 94 20.78 37.90 1.51
C GLY A 94 21.67 38.40 2.64
N SER A 95 22.72 39.13 2.26
CA SER A 95 23.44 40.18 3.00
C SER A 95 23.06 40.47 4.46
N GLY A 96 24.07 40.46 5.34
CA GLY A 96 24.30 41.57 6.28
C GLY A 96 24.00 41.34 7.77
N LEU A 97 25.08 41.19 8.55
CA LEU A 97 25.23 41.68 9.93
C LEU A 97 24.26 41.11 11.01
N SER A 98 24.46 39.86 11.44
CA SER A 98 23.88 39.41 12.73
C SER A 98 24.75 38.46 13.58
N ASP A 99 25.94 38.09 13.12
CA ASP A 99 26.78 37.12 13.83
C ASP A 99 27.59 37.68 15.02
N ILE A 100 27.62 39.01 15.20
CA ILE A 100 28.38 39.64 16.30
C ILE A 100 27.57 39.69 17.61
N ALA A 101 26.23 39.72 17.55
CA ALA A 101 25.38 39.78 18.74
C ALA A 101 25.29 38.43 19.49
N HIS A 102 25.42 37.31 18.79
CA HIS A 102 25.39 35.97 19.39
C HIS A 102 26.69 35.63 20.13
N LEU A 103 27.84 36.16 19.71
CA LEU A 103 29.11 35.94 20.42
C LEU A 103 29.20 36.75 21.72
N ALA A 104 28.54 37.91 21.81
CA ALA A 104 28.53 38.73 23.03
C ALA A 104 27.71 38.08 24.17
N GLY A 105 26.63 37.34 23.85
CA GLY A 105 25.80 36.66 24.85
C GLY A 105 26.46 35.44 25.50
N MET A 106 27.36 34.76 24.77
CA MET A 106 28.06 33.58 25.29
C MET A 106 29.14 33.90 26.33
N LEU A 107 29.72 35.10 26.31
CA LEU A 107 30.76 35.50 27.28
C LEU A 107 30.19 36.00 28.61
N THR A 108 28.92 36.41 28.66
CA THR A 108 28.29 36.90 29.91
C THR A 108 27.85 35.76 30.85
N ALA A 109 27.73 34.52 30.36
CA ALA A 109 27.32 33.36 31.16
C ALA A 109 28.43 32.75 32.03
N LEU A 110 29.68 33.23 31.93
CA LEU A 110 30.83 32.70 32.67
C LEU A 110 31.22 33.51 33.93
N VAL A 111 30.52 34.62 34.22
CA VAL A 111 30.82 35.46 35.39
C VAL A 111 29.61 35.49 36.34
N GLY A 112 29.42 34.42 37.10
CA GLY A 112 28.29 34.36 38.03
C GLY A 112 28.18 33.09 38.87
N ALA A 113 29.28 32.55 39.40
CA ALA A 113 29.19 31.47 40.39
C ALA A 113 30.35 31.50 41.39
N ARG A 114 30.10 32.13 42.53
CA ARG A 114 30.81 32.02 43.83
C ARG A 114 29.78 32.40 44.89
N SER A 115 29.58 31.78 46.04
CA SER A 115 29.96 30.54 46.72
C SER A 115 29.09 30.52 47.99
N THR A 116 28.67 29.36 48.51
CA THR A 116 28.80 28.98 49.95
C THR A 116 28.08 27.64 50.24
N PRO A 117 28.51 26.91 51.30
CA PRO A 117 28.29 25.48 51.45
C PRO A 117 27.15 25.16 52.43
N GLN A 118 26.70 23.89 52.45
CA GLN A 118 26.69 23.01 53.64
C GLN A 118 25.54 21.97 53.63
N GLN A 119 25.94 20.73 54.00
CA GLN A 119 25.18 19.61 54.58
C GLN A 119 24.41 18.61 53.69
N GLN A 120 25.00 17.42 53.57
CA GLN A 120 24.34 16.12 53.33
C GLN A 120 23.46 15.71 54.54
N PRO A 121 22.41 14.89 54.29
CA PRO A 121 22.40 13.51 54.82
C PRO A 121 21.78 12.51 53.79
N PRO A 122 21.58 11.18 54.06
CA PRO A 122 22.16 10.14 53.24
C PRO A 122 21.19 9.44 52.27
N ALA A 123 21.83 8.75 51.32
CA ALA A 123 21.36 7.73 50.39
C ALA A 123 19.91 7.21 50.56
N GLN A 124 19.09 7.50 49.56
CA GLN A 124 17.94 6.68 49.19
C GLN A 124 18.06 6.28 47.71
N THR A 125 17.84 4.99 47.49
CA THR A 125 17.81 4.27 46.20
C THR A 125 16.94 4.96 45.14
N PRO A 126 17.35 4.95 43.86
CA PRO A 126 16.62 5.66 42.81
C PRO A 126 15.27 5.00 42.53
N PRO A 127 14.16 5.77 42.48
CA PRO A 127 12.87 5.25 42.04
C PRO A 127 12.90 5.01 40.52
N LYS A 128 12.39 3.84 40.12
CA LYS A 128 12.10 3.49 38.73
C LYS A 128 11.29 4.61 38.08
N ARG A 129 11.92 5.38 37.18
CA ARG A 129 11.19 6.20 36.21
C ARG A 129 10.49 5.24 35.25
N ILE A 130 9.19 5.09 35.42
CA ILE A 130 8.30 4.59 34.36
C ILE A 130 8.25 5.72 33.33
N LEU A 131 9.08 5.60 32.29
CA LEU A 131 8.98 6.38 31.07
C LEU A 131 8.40 5.46 30.01
N ASP A 132 7.13 5.10 30.18
CA ASP A 132 6.32 4.47 29.13
C ASP A 132 5.37 5.53 28.58
N GLU A 133 5.83 6.26 27.57
CA GLU A 133 4.93 6.80 26.55
C GLU A 133 5.48 6.42 25.18
N GLN A 134 5.21 5.15 24.90
CA GLN A 134 5.19 4.45 23.63
C GLN A 134 5.08 5.36 22.40
N LEU A 135 6.23 5.78 21.86
CA LEU A 135 6.39 6.31 20.52
C LEU A 135 6.02 5.20 19.52
N SER A 136 4.72 5.11 19.23
CA SER A 136 4.17 4.24 18.22
C SER A 136 4.64 4.73 16.85
N THR A 137 5.13 3.79 16.03
CA THR A 137 5.47 3.95 14.61
C THR A 137 4.46 4.82 13.85
N PRO A 138 4.85 5.56 12.79
CA PRO A 138 3.92 6.37 12.03
C PRO A 138 2.85 5.45 11.44
N ALA A 139 1.62 5.59 11.93
CA ALA A 139 0.48 4.88 11.41
C ALA A 139 0.32 5.26 9.93
N VAL A 140 0.13 4.25 9.08
CA VAL A 140 -0.32 4.38 7.70
C VAL A 140 -1.39 5.48 7.61
N PRO A 141 -1.37 6.36 6.59
CA PRO A 141 -2.33 7.45 6.48
C PRO A 141 -3.77 6.94 6.69
N THR A 142 -4.58 7.81 7.29
CA THR A 142 -5.83 7.51 7.99
C THR A 142 -7.13 7.65 7.14
N PRO A 143 -7.15 7.72 5.78
CA PRO A 143 -8.43 7.88 5.08
C PRO A 143 -9.32 6.63 5.19
N SER A 144 -8.77 5.47 5.59
CA SER A 144 -9.55 4.24 5.82
C SER A 144 -10.46 4.31 7.06
N ARG A 145 -10.17 5.21 8.01
CA ARG A 145 -10.96 5.38 9.25
C ARG A 145 -11.95 6.54 9.17
N LEU A 146 -11.86 7.35 8.12
CA LEU A 146 -12.70 8.53 7.93
C LEU A 146 -14.21 8.21 7.89
N PRO A 147 -14.72 7.20 7.15
CA PRO A 147 -16.17 6.94 7.07
C PRO A 147 -16.77 6.66 8.44
N ARG A 148 -16.06 5.88 9.26
CA ARG A 148 -16.49 5.53 10.60
C ARG A 148 -16.51 6.72 11.56
N PHE A 149 -15.51 7.58 11.46
CA PHE A 149 -15.48 8.81 12.26
C PHE A 149 -16.64 9.74 11.87
N LEU A 150 -16.96 9.86 10.59
CA LEU A 150 -18.08 10.70 10.13
C LEU A 150 -19.45 10.13 10.54
N ALA A 151 -19.61 8.80 10.57
CA ALA A 151 -20.79 8.18 11.17
C ALA A 151 -20.91 8.52 12.67
N TYR A 152 -19.81 8.40 13.43
CA TYR A 152 -19.78 8.83 14.83
C TYR A 152 -20.09 10.32 15.00
N ALA A 153 -19.60 11.18 14.11
CA ALA A 153 -19.90 12.62 14.16
C ALA A 153 -21.38 12.92 13.93
N SER A 154 -22.04 12.18 13.04
CA SER A 154 -23.48 12.27 12.83
C SER A 154 -24.27 11.88 14.07
N GLU A 155 -23.94 10.74 14.67
CA GLU A 155 -24.70 10.15 15.78
C GLU A 155 -24.40 10.80 17.13
N ALA A 156 -23.12 10.97 17.47
CA ALA A 156 -22.68 11.36 18.81
C ALA A 156 -22.35 12.85 18.94
N LEU A 157 -21.89 13.49 17.86
CA LEU A 157 -21.58 14.94 17.88
C LEU A 157 -22.77 15.79 17.41
N GLY A 158 -23.82 15.17 16.86
CA GLY A 158 -25.00 15.87 16.36
C GLY A 158 -24.71 16.70 15.10
N ILE A 159 -23.86 16.18 14.21
CA ILE A 159 -23.53 16.78 12.91
C ILE A 159 -24.14 15.91 11.79
N PRO A 160 -25.44 16.04 11.46
CA PRO A 160 -26.12 15.12 10.53
C PRO A 160 -25.52 15.11 9.12
N SER A 161 -24.90 16.23 8.73
CA SER A 161 -24.23 16.40 7.44
C SER A 161 -22.83 15.76 7.40
N ALA A 162 -22.26 15.27 8.51
CA ALA A 162 -20.89 14.78 8.55
C ALA A 162 -20.57 13.73 7.44
N PRO A 163 -21.42 12.73 7.16
CA PRO A 163 -21.12 11.73 6.12
C PRO A 163 -21.02 12.30 4.70
N THR A 164 -21.69 13.43 4.40
CA THR A 164 -21.66 14.02 3.05
C THR A 164 -20.28 14.60 2.71
N PHE A 165 -19.47 14.91 3.72
CA PHE A 165 -18.12 15.45 3.57
C PHE A 165 -17.03 14.37 3.43
N GLU A 166 -17.38 13.09 3.38
CA GLU A 166 -16.40 12.00 3.23
C GLU A 166 -15.55 12.14 1.97
N SER A 167 -16.21 12.35 0.83
CA SER A 167 -15.56 12.46 -0.48
C SER A 167 -14.57 13.64 -0.56
N PRO A 168 -14.96 14.89 -0.24
CA PRO A 168 -14.03 16.02 -0.28
C PRO A 168 -12.87 15.86 0.71
N MET A 169 -13.11 15.39 1.93
CA MET A 169 -12.05 15.14 2.91
C MET A 169 -11.08 14.04 2.45
N ARG A 170 -11.58 12.96 1.85
CA ARG A 170 -10.74 11.89 1.30
C ARG A 170 -9.86 12.38 0.15
N ARG A 171 -10.38 13.22 -0.74
CA ARG A 171 -9.60 13.81 -1.85
C ARG A 171 -8.44 14.68 -1.37
N GLN A 172 -8.62 15.35 -0.24
CA GLN A 172 -7.58 16.16 0.40
C GLN A 172 -6.71 15.36 1.41
N ALA A 173 -6.90 14.04 1.47
CA ALA A 173 -6.23 13.15 2.43
C ALA A 173 -6.41 13.56 3.91
N LEU A 174 -7.54 14.18 4.24
CA LEU A 174 -7.90 14.60 5.59
C LEU A 174 -8.48 13.43 6.39
N GLY A 175 -7.74 12.97 7.40
CA GLY A 175 -8.18 11.97 8.37
C GLY A 175 -8.54 12.58 9.73
N PRO A 176 -9.27 11.84 10.58
CA PRO A 176 -9.57 12.25 11.95
C PRO A 176 -8.33 12.54 12.83
N ASP A 177 -7.21 11.90 12.53
CA ASP A 177 -5.92 12.09 13.22
C ASP A 177 -5.32 13.48 12.98
N ILE A 178 -5.42 14.01 11.77
CA ILE A 178 -4.86 15.32 11.40
C ILE A 178 -5.88 16.46 11.41
N LEU A 179 -7.17 16.16 11.65
CA LEU A 179 -8.25 17.15 11.52
C LEU A 179 -8.07 18.38 12.43
N HIS A 180 -7.41 18.20 13.57
CA HIS A 180 -7.11 19.29 14.49
C HIS A 180 -6.08 20.31 13.94
N LEU A 181 -5.28 19.90 12.95
CA LEU A 181 -4.26 20.74 12.29
C LEU A 181 -4.82 21.51 11.09
N VAL A 182 -5.96 21.09 10.55
CA VAL A 182 -6.63 21.72 9.39
C VAL A 182 -7.22 23.05 9.82
N GLY A 183 -7.02 24.10 9.01
CA GLY A 183 -7.62 25.42 9.24
C GLY A 183 -9.14 25.35 9.26
N ASP A 184 -9.79 26.19 10.08
CA ASP A 184 -11.26 26.22 10.13
C ASP A 184 -11.81 26.69 8.77
N GLU A 185 -11.08 27.57 8.09
CA GLU A 185 -11.38 28.14 6.77
C GLU A 185 -11.43 27.06 5.68
N GLU A 186 -10.50 26.10 5.68
CA GLU A 186 -10.46 25.01 4.71
C GLU A 186 -11.68 24.08 4.85
N LEU A 187 -12.10 23.81 6.09
CA LEU A 187 -13.30 23.01 6.37
C LEU A 187 -14.59 23.78 6.00
N MET A 188 -14.60 25.09 6.21
CA MET A 188 -15.71 25.95 5.79
C MET A 188 -15.80 26.10 4.27
N GLU A 189 -14.68 26.14 3.54
CA GLU A 189 -14.63 26.16 2.07
C GLU A 189 -15.22 24.88 1.47
N MET A 190 -15.12 23.74 2.18
CA MET A 190 -15.82 22.50 1.83
C MET A 190 -17.33 22.53 2.12
N GLY A 191 -17.86 23.63 2.66
CA GLY A 191 -19.29 23.82 2.93
C GLY A 191 -19.74 23.44 4.33
N MET A 192 -18.84 23.21 5.28
CA MET A 192 -19.22 22.97 6.69
C MET A 192 -19.59 24.27 7.39
N ARG A 193 -20.62 24.24 8.25
CA ARG A 193 -20.94 25.39 9.11
C ARG A 193 -19.87 25.51 10.20
N LYS A 194 -19.51 26.74 10.56
CA LYS A 194 -18.50 27.01 11.60
C LYS A 194 -18.71 26.24 12.91
N GLY A 195 -19.96 26.09 13.36
CA GLY A 195 -20.27 25.30 14.56
C GLY A 195 -19.94 23.81 14.40
N ASP A 196 -20.29 23.25 13.25
CA ASP A 196 -20.01 21.85 12.92
C ASP A 196 -18.49 21.61 12.82
N VAL A 197 -17.73 22.56 12.25
CA VAL A 197 -16.26 22.53 12.18
C VAL A 197 -15.63 22.38 13.57
N ILE A 198 -16.06 23.21 14.52
CA ILE A 198 -15.54 23.19 15.90
C ILE A 198 -15.84 21.84 16.57
N GLN A 199 -17.08 21.37 16.45
CA GLN A 199 -17.50 20.09 17.03
C GLN A 199 -16.75 18.91 16.39
N LEU A 200 -16.59 18.93 15.07
CA LEU A 200 -15.90 17.88 14.31
C LEU A 200 -14.42 17.80 14.72
N LYS A 201 -13.72 18.93 14.82
CA LYS A 201 -12.30 18.98 15.26
C LYS A 201 -12.12 18.52 16.69
N ALA A 202 -12.95 18.99 17.61
CA ALA A 202 -12.90 18.58 19.02
C ALA A 202 -13.22 17.08 19.18
N GLY A 203 -14.26 16.62 18.47
CA GLY A 203 -14.69 15.23 18.46
C GLY A 203 -13.68 14.27 17.84
N ALA A 204 -12.90 14.71 16.83
CA ALA A 204 -11.89 13.88 16.18
C ALA A 204 -10.78 13.43 17.14
N GLN A 205 -10.25 14.34 17.97
CA GLN A 205 -9.24 13.99 18.96
C GLN A 205 -9.78 13.06 20.04
N ALA A 206 -11.01 13.33 20.52
CA ALA A 206 -11.66 12.49 21.51
C ALA A 206 -11.94 11.08 20.96
N TRP A 207 -12.45 10.99 19.74
CA TRP A 207 -12.72 9.74 19.04
C TRP A 207 -11.44 8.93 18.83
N TRP A 208 -10.37 9.56 18.35
CA TRP A 208 -9.08 8.89 18.08
C TRP A 208 -8.46 8.23 19.31
N LYS A 209 -8.62 8.86 20.49
CA LYS A 209 -8.16 8.33 21.77
C LYS A 209 -9.16 7.35 22.41
N GLY A 210 -10.42 7.38 21.96
CA GLY A 210 -11.51 6.60 22.50
C GLY A 210 -11.50 5.12 22.12
N PRO A 211 -12.31 4.29 22.81
CA PRO A 211 -12.46 2.88 22.49
C PRO A 211 -13.06 2.65 21.09
N GLU A 212 -13.86 3.58 20.58
CA GLU A 212 -14.50 3.48 19.27
C GLU A 212 -13.51 3.46 18.11
N ALA A 213 -12.39 4.20 18.20
CA ALA A 213 -11.35 4.16 17.18
C ALA A 213 -10.54 2.84 17.17
N LYS A 214 -10.58 2.07 18.27
CA LYS A 214 -9.80 0.83 18.44
C LYS A 214 -10.53 -0.42 18.01
N LYS A 215 -11.87 -0.37 17.88
CA LYS A 215 -12.66 -1.49 17.37
C LYS A 215 -12.20 -1.80 15.95
N ARG A 216 -11.40 -2.85 15.75
CA ARG A 216 -11.06 -3.33 14.40
C ARG A 216 -12.37 -3.67 13.70
N ASN A 217 -12.50 -3.30 12.43
CA ASN A 217 -13.65 -3.64 11.59
C ASN A 217 -13.74 -5.16 11.46
N HIS A 218 -14.34 -5.82 12.44
CA HIS A 218 -15.05 -7.07 12.20
C HIS A 218 -16.29 -6.64 11.42
N SER A 219 -16.23 -6.86 10.11
CA SER A 219 -17.23 -6.59 9.08
C SER A 219 -18.64 -6.38 9.62
N GLN A 220 -19.14 -5.17 9.39
CA GLN A 220 -20.54 -4.83 9.28
C GLN A 220 -21.10 -5.57 8.05
N ILE A 221 -21.43 -6.84 8.24
CA ILE A 221 -22.41 -7.59 7.45
C ILE A 221 -23.41 -8.09 8.51
N ASP A 222 -24.31 -7.20 8.93
CA ASP A 222 -25.61 -7.58 9.47
C ASP A 222 -26.59 -7.19 8.35
N ASP A 223 -27.15 -8.15 7.63
CA ASP A 223 -28.32 -8.90 8.07
C ASP A 223 -29.51 -7.96 8.33
N GLN A 224 -30.00 -7.36 7.23
CA GLN A 224 -31.35 -6.82 7.14
C GLN A 224 -32.12 -7.63 6.12
N SER A 225 -32.61 -8.81 6.51
CA SER A 225 -33.75 -9.47 5.85
C SER A 225 -34.42 -10.47 6.80
N ALA A 226 -35.11 -9.95 7.81
CA ALA A 226 -36.25 -10.65 8.39
C ALA A 226 -37.48 -10.31 7.51
N GLY A 227 -37.93 -11.27 6.69
CA GLY A 227 -39.02 -11.02 5.75
C GLY A 227 -39.55 -12.20 4.95
N GLY A 228 -39.80 -13.35 5.59
CA GLY A 228 -40.93 -14.20 5.21
C GLY A 228 -40.72 -15.39 4.26
N SER A 229 -41.09 -16.55 4.81
CA SER A 229 -41.91 -17.63 4.22
C SER A 229 -41.19 -18.97 4.09
N GLY A 230 -41.75 -19.95 4.80
CA GLY A 230 -41.09 -21.18 5.19
C GLY A 230 -40.92 -22.21 4.09
N SER A 231 -39.84 -22.96 4.20
CA SER A 231 -39.76 -24.34 3.74
C SER A 231 -38.89 -25.13 4.72
N ILE A 232 -39.42 -26.27 5.14
CA ILE A 232 -38.89 -27.13 6.19
C ILE A 232 -37.73 -27.95 5.61
N CYS A 233 -36.50 -27.71 6.07
CA CYS A 233 -35.41 -28.69 6.05
C CYS A 233 -34.58 -28.57 7.34
N LEU A 234 -34.17 -29.73 7.85
CA LEU A 234 -33.65 -30.02 9.19
C LEU A 234 -32.40 -29.20 9.62
N PRO A 235 -32.18 -29.01 10.93
CA PRO A 235 -31.10 -28.19 11.48
C PRO A 235 -29.76 -28.94 11.52
N ASP A 236 -28.71 -28.34 10.97
CA ASP A 236 -27.30 -28.76 11.13
C ASP A 236 -26.65 -27.92 12.26
N PRO A 237 -25.81 -28.48 13.15
CA PRO A 237 -25.47 -27.84 14.41
C PRO A 237 -24.26 -26.89 14.30
N GLU A 238 -24.51 -25.64 14.68
CA GLU A 238 -23.62 -24.78 15.49
C GLU A 238 -22.22 -24.40 14.94
N THR A 239 -22.07 -23.20 14.32
CA THR A 239 -21.21 -22.08 14.83
C THR A 239 -21.20 -20.85 13.89
N PRO A 240 -20.94 -19.62 14.40
CA PRO A 240 -21.27 -18.35 13.73
C PRO A 240 -20.40 -18.01 12.50
N PRO A 241 -20.94 -17.23 11.54
CA PRO A 241 -20.37 -17.04 10.20
C PRO A 241 -19.10 -16.16 10.07
N SER A 242 -18.46 -15.71 11.16
CA SER A 242 -17.52 -14.57 11.09
C SER A 242 -16.03 -14.88 11.18
N LYS A 243 -15.60 -16.16 11.23
CA LYS A 243 -14.18 -16.51 11.33
C LYS A 243 -13.63 -16.97 9.98
N LYS A 244 -13.14 -16.01 9.17
CA LYS A 244 -12.30 -16.34 8.01
C LYS A 244 -11.06 -17.12 8.45
N VAL A 245 -10.78 -18.23 7.78
CA VAL A 245 -9.59 -19.07 7.97
C VAL A 245 -8.56 -18.67 6.92
N ALA A 246 -7.27 -18.63 7.30
CA ALA A 246 -6.19 -18.38 6.36
C ALA A 246 -5.79 -19.68 5.66
N PHE A 247 -5.64 -19.62 4.34
CA PHE A 247 -5.23 -20.72 3.48
C PHE A 247 -3.92 -20.36 2.73
N GLU A 248 -3.16 -21.39 2.36
CA GLU A 248 -1.96 -21.30 1.52
C GLU A 248 -2.05 -22.39 0.45
N ARG A 249 -2.18 -21.98 -0.82
CA ARG A 249 -2.11 -22.88 -1.98
C ARG A 249 -0.66 -22.94 -2.45
N ARG A 250 -0.08 -24.14 -2.52
CA ARG A 250 1.30 -24.36 -2.98
C ARG A 250 1.30 -24.84 -4.43
N TYR A 251 2.18 -24.31 -5.26
CA TYR A 251 2.29 -24.71 -6.67
C TYR A 251 3.37 -25.78 -6.84
N VAL A 252 3.19 -26.70 -7.79
CA VAL A 252 4.14 -27.81 -8.05
C VAL A 252 5.50 -27.26 -8.48
N ASP A 253 5.49 -26.22 -9.30
CA ASP A 253 6.68 -25.65 -9.94
C ASP A 253 7.33 -24.53 -9.10
N SER A 254 7.07 -24.51 -7.79
CA SER A 254 7.46 -23.51 -6.80
C SER A 254 6.52 -22.29 -6.69
N GLY A 255 6.46 -21.72 -5.48
CA GLY A 255 5.56 -20.62 -5.13
C GLY A 255 4.41 -21.05 -4.21
N ALA A 256 3.87 -20.06 -3.48
CA ALA A 256 2.70 -20.25 -2.65
C ALA A 256 1.86 -18.96 -2.63
N GLU A 257 0.55 -19.12 -2.76
CA GLU A 257 -0.42 -18.04 -2.65
C GLU A 257 -1.18 -18.14 -1.33
N ARG A 258 -1.39 -17.01 -0.65
CA ARG A 258 -2.17 -16.95 0.59
C ARG A 258 -3.48 -16.22 0.38
N PHE A 259 -4.56 -16.81 0.86
CA PHE A 259 -5.90 -16.23 0.80
C PHE A 259 -6.66 -16.48 2.11
N TYR A 260 -7.76 -15.74 2.31
CA TYR A 260 -8.65 -15.91 3.45
C TYR A 260 -10.01 -16.33 2.95
N GLY A 261 -10.58 -17.38 3.52
CA GLY A 261 -11.90 -17.89 3.11
C GLY A 261 -12.74 -18.33 4.31
N PRO A 262 -13.98 -18.75 4.07
CA PRO A 262 -14.80 -19.42 5.08
C PRO A 262 -14.13 -20.67 5.67
N ARG A 263 -14.78 -21.30 6.65
CA ARG A 263 -14.31 -22.58 7.18
C ARG A 263 -14.27 -23.64 6.09
N ILE A 264 -13.37 -24.61 6.28
CA ILE A 264 -13.24 -25.79 5.43
C ILE A 264 -14.59 -26.53 5.39
N VAL A 265 -15.06 -26.86 4.19
CA VAL A 265 -16.31 -27.60 3.97
C VAL A 265 -16.02 -29.00 3.45
N THR A 266 -16.94 -29.94 3.67
CA THR A 266 -16.85 -31.31 3.13
C THR A 266 -16.92 -31.25 1.59
N GLY A 267 -16.00 -31.95 0.89
CA GLY A 267 -15.94 -31.97 -0.57
C GLY A 267 -14.65 -32.57 -1.14
N GLY A 268 -14.55 -32.63 -2.47
CA GLY A 268 -13.33 -33.06 -3.16
C GLY A 268 -12.20 -32.05 -2.96
N GLY A 269 -11.23 -32.39 -2.11
CA GLY A 269 -10.13 -31.50 -1.73
C GLY A 269 -9.00 -31.43 -2.76
N GLU A 270 -8.48 -30.22 -2.97
CA GLU A 270 -7.20 -29.98 -3.64
C GLU A 270 -6.03 -30.41 -2.73
N ARG A 271 -5.12 -31.27 -3.23
CA ARG A 271 -3.97 -31.78 -2.45
C ARG A 271 -2.94 -30.71 -2.09
N ASN A 272 -3.01 -29.56 -2.72
CA ASN A 272 -2.04 -28.48 -2.60
C ASN A 272 -2.55 -27.29 -1.77
N ILE A 273 -3.70 -27.41 -1.11
CA ILE A 273 -4.21 -26.40 -0.18
C ILE A 273 -3.87 -26.77 1.27
N TYR A 274 -3.30 -25.80 1.98
CA TYR A 274 -2.98 -25.86 3.39
C TYR A 274 -3.82 -24.82 4.14
N TYR A 275 -4.28 -25.14 5.35
CA TYR A 275 -4.96 -24.17 6.22
C TYR A 275 -4.08 -23.84 7.43
N ARG A 276 -4.18 -22.61 7.93
CA ARG A 276 -3.47 -22.20 9.14
C ARG A 276 -4.17 -22.75 10.37
N CYS A 277 -3.60 -23.80 10.97
CA CYS A 277 -4.14 -24.40 12.17
C CYS A 277 -3.94 -23.44 13.37
N PRO A 278 -5.01 -22.97 14.04
CA PRO A 278 -4.87 -22.01 15.14
C PRO A 278 -4.17 -22.61 16.37
N VAL A 279 -4.23 -23.94 16.55
CA VAL A 279 -3.57 -24.64 17.66
C VAL A 279 -2.07 -24.76 17.44
N ARG A 280 -1.65 -25.03 16.20
CA ARG A 280 -0.23 -25.22 15.84
C ARG A 280 0.45 -23.95 15.35
N LEU A 281 -0.33 -22.92 14.98
CA LEU A 281 0.13 -21.70 14.31
C LEU A 281 0.89 -21.92 12.99
N GLU A 282 0.78 -23.12 12.41
CA GLU A 282 1.42 -23.58 11.17
C GLU A 282 0.39 -23.86 10.08
N PHE A 283 0.85 -23.86 8.82
CA PHE A 283 0.06 -24.32 7.68
C PHE A 283 0.13 -25.85 7.59
N VAL A 284 -1.02 -26.50 7.74
CA VAL A 284 -1.17 -27.97 7.66
C VAL A 284 -2.06 -28.32 6.47
N PRO A 285 -1.84 -29.47 5.81
CA PRO A 285 -2.63 -29.86 4.65
C PRO A 285 -4.11 -30.00 5.03
N VAL A 286 -5.00 -29.57 4.13
CA VAL A 286 -6.44 -29.79 4.30
C VAL A 286 -6.71 -31.31 4.27
N PRO A 287 -7.44 -31.86 5.26
CA PRO A 287 -7.73 -33.29 5.29
C PRO A 287 -8.47 -33.79 4.03
N LEU A 288 -8.24 -35.05 3.66
CA LEU A 288 -8.96 -35.67 2.54
C LEU A 288 -10.48 -35.66 2.79
N GLY A 289 -11.26 -35.37 1.75
CA GLY A 289 -12.72 -35.22 1.85
C GLY A 289 -13.18 -33.82 2.26
N TYR A 290 -12.27 -32.85 2.29
CA TYR A 290 -12.57 -31.45 2.58
C TYR A 290 -11.97 -30.50 1.54
N ARG A 291 -12.62 -29.36 1.29
CA ARG A 291 -12.16 -28.29 0.38
C ARG A 291 -12.30 -26.90 1.00
N SER A 292 -11.53 -25.93 0.51
CA SER A 292 -11.73 -24.51 0.82
C SER A 292 -12.70 -23.89 -0.19
N THR A 293 -13.75 -23.20 0.28
CA THR A 293 -14.57 -22.35 -0.58
C THR A 293 -13.82 -21.05 -0.85
N GLN A 294 -13.42 -20.81 -2.09
CA GLN A 294 -12.90 -19.50 -2.49
C GLN A 294 -14.06 -18.51 -2.51
N GLU A 295 -13.90 -17.35 -1.89
CA GLU A 295 -14.92 -16.29 -1.85
C GLU A 295 -15.14 -15.79 -3.29
N GLY A 296 -16.21 -16.25 -3.94
CA GLY A 296 -16.51 -15.98 -5.36
C GLY A 296 -16.91 -17.22 -6.19
N GLU A 297 -16.67 -18.43 -5.70
CA GLU A 297 -17.26 -19.66 -6.26
C GLU A 297 -18.58 -19.96 -5.54
N GLU A 298 -19.60 -19.15 -5.81
CA GLU A 298 -20.97 -19.62 -5.59
C GLU A 298 -21.16 -20.83 -6.51
N LEU A 299 -21.34 -22.00 -5.89
CA LEU A 299 -21.82 -23.19 -6.58
C LEU A 299 -23.09 -22.76 -7.30
N ARG A 300 -23.04 -22.63 -8.61
CA ARG A 300 -24.26 -22.56 -9.38
C ARG A 300 -24.95 -23.89 -9.12
N ASP A 301 -26.14 -23.85 -8.55
CA ASP A 301 -26.93 -25.05 -8.25
C ASP A 301 -27.30 -25.85 -9.52
N ASP A 302 -26.90 -25.37 -10.70
CA ASP A 302 -27.15 -25.98 -12.01
C ASP A 302 -26.23 -27.18 -12.35
N ASP A 303 -25.13 -27.42 -11.62
CA ASP A 303 -24.15 -28.46 -11.98
C ASP A 303 -24.41 -29.87 -11.38
N VAL A 304 -25.55 -30.09 -10.71
CA VAL A 304 -25.88 -31.40 -10.08
C VAL A 304 -26.90 -32.23 -10.88
N GLU A 305 -27.47 -31.74 -11.99
CA GLU A 305 -28.47 -32.51 -12.74
C GLU A 305 -28.19 -32.57 -14.24
N LEU A 306 -27.17 -33.31 -14.68
CA LEU A 306 -27.12 -33.83 -16.05
C LEU A 306 -26.39 -35.18 -16.10
N ASP A 307 -27.12 -36.25 -15.78
CA ASP A 307 -26.92 -37.54 -16.44
C ASP A 307 -28.29 -38.11 -16.81
N LEU A 308 -28.78 -37.76 -18.01
CA LEU A 308 -29.53 -38.63 -18.93
C LEU A 308 -30.10 -37.81 -20.10
N GLN A 309 -29.55 -38.10 -21.29
CA GLN A 309 -30.16 -38.00 -22.62
C GLN A 309 -30.45 -36.62 -23.23
N LYS A 310 -29.58 -36.21 -24.17
CA LYS A 310 -30.06 -35.78 -25.50
C LYS A 310 -28.97 -35.87 -26.60
N PRO A 311 -29.30 -36.37 -27.81
CA PRO A 311 -28.33 -36.66 -28.87
C PRO A 311 -28.19 -35.53 -29.90
N LEU A 312 -27.02 -35.51 -30.55
CA LEU A 312 -26.74 -35.15 -31.96
C LEU A 312 -27.54 -33.97 -32.57
N GLU A 313 -27.05 -32.74 -32.41
CA GLU A 313 -27.03 -31.72 -33.47
C GLU A 313 -25.81 -30.80 -33.26
N MET A 314 -24.68 -31.18 -33.83
CA MET A 314 -23.53 -30.30 -34.09
C MET A 314 -23.30 -30.31 -35.60
N GLU A 315 -23.52 -29.18 -36.25
CA GLU A 315 -22.66 -28.60 -37.29
C GLU A 315 -23.35 -27.38 -37.89
N ALA A 316 -22.80 -26.16 -37.66
CA ALA A 316 -22.86 -24.98 -38.54
C ALA A 316 -22.41 -23.66 -37.87
N ALA A 317 -21.42 -23.66 -36.97
CA ALA A 317 -20.95 -22.42 -36.33
C ALA A 317 -19.42 -22.22 -36.32
N GLY A 318 -18.66 -23.01 -37.09
CA GLY A 318 -17.19 -23.02 -37.03
C GLY A 318 -16.43 -22.13 -38.03
N GLU A 319 -17.09 -21.53 -39.02
CA GLU A 319 -16.35 -20.89 -40.14
C GLU A 319 -16.01 -19.40 -39.96
N LYS A 320 -16.52 -18.69 -38.94
CA LYS A 320 -16.27 -17.25 -38.79
C LYS A 320 -15.08 -16.86 -37.91
N GLU A 321 -14.57 -17.77 -37.09
CA GLU A 321 -13.48 -17.43 -36.15
C GLU A 321 -12.08 -17.60 -36.76
N HIS A 322 -11.97 -18.41 -37.83
CA HIS A 322 -10.70 -18.69 -38.50
C HIS A 322 -10.19 -17.48 -39.32
N ASP A 323 -11.09 -16.69 -39.90
CA ASP A 323 -10.72 -15.51 -40.71
C ASP A 323 -10.18 -14.36 -39.85
N ALA A 324 -10.72 -14.17 -38.64
CA ALA A 324 -10.26 -13.12 -37.72
C ALA A 324 -8.82 -13.39 -37.20
N ALA A 325 -8.47 -14.66 -37.00
CA ALA A 325 -7.13 -15.05 -36.58
C ALA A 325 -6.10 -14.85 -37.71
N GLN A 326 -6.47 -15.12 -38.96
CA GLN A 326 -5.59 -14.90 -40.11
C GLN A 326 -5.33 -13.41 -40.37
N ASP A 327 -6.35 -12.56 -40.24
CA ASP A 327 -6.19 -11.12 -40.38
C ASP A 327 -5.30 -10.52 -39.28
N ALA A 328 -5.44 -10.98 -38.04
CA ALA A 328 -4.57 -10.55 -36.94
C ALA A 328 -3.11 -10.94 -37.16
N ALA A 329 -2.86 -12.14 -37.69
CA ALA A 329 -1.51 -12.62 -38.02
C ALA A 329 -0.86 -11.81 -39.16
N LEU A 330 -1.60 -11.47 -40.21
CA LEU A 330 -1.12 -10.63 -41.31
C LEU A 330 -0.77 -9.22 -40.83
N LEU A 331 -1.57 -8.66 -39.91
CA LEU A 331 -1.32 -7.33 -39.35
C LEU A 331 -0.05 -7.30 -38.48
N LEU A 332 0.23 -8.38 -37.74
CA LEU A 332 1.48 -8.55 -37.00
C LEU A 332 2.70 -8.65 -37.92
N LEU A 333 2.60 -9.43 -39.01
CA LEU A 333 3.68 -9.56 -40.00
C LEU A 333 4.00 -8.22 -40.68
N LEU A 334 2.98 -7.44 -41.05
CA LEU A 334 3.17 -6.11 -41.65
C LEU A 334 3.83 -5.12 -40.67
N ARG A 335 3.48 -5.17 -39.38
CA ARG A 335 4.13 -4.36 -38.34
C ARG A 335 5.59 -4.76 -38.16
N LEU A 336 5.88 -6.06 -38.11
CA LEU A 336 7.24 -6.56 -37.97
C LEU A 336 8.11 -6.15 -39.17
N HIS A 337 7.58 -6.28 -40.40
CA HIS A 337 8.28 -5.88 -41.62
C HIS A 337 8.60 -4.38 -41.64
N ARG A 338 7.68 -3.52 -41.19
CA ARG A 338 7.95 -2.07 -41.07
C ARG A 338 9.08 -1.76 -40.10
N VAL A 339 9.13 -2.43 -38.95
CA VAL A 339 10.20 -2.22 -37.94
C VAL A 339 11.56 -2.69 -38.45
N ILE A 340 11.60 -3.84 -39.13
CA ILE A 340 12.82 -4.37 -39.73
C ILE A 340 13.31 -3.44 -40.84
N SER A 341 12.42 -2.97 -41.71
CA SER A 341 12.77 -2.07 -42.80
C SER A 341 13.31 -0.73 -42.30
N THR A 342 12.76 -0.15 -41.23
CA THR A 342 13.27 1.11 -40.66
C THR A 342 14.63 0.92 -40.00
N HIS A 343 14.86 -0.19 -39.29
CA HIS A 343 16.17 -0.51 -38.73
C HIS A 343 17.21 -0.74 -39.83
N PHE A 344 16.85 -1.43 -40.91
CA PHE A 344 17.75 -1.67 -42.02
C PHE A 344 18.15 -0.36 -42.72
N LEU A 345 17.21 0.57 -42.94
CA LEU A 345 17.52 1.89 -43.51
C LEU A 345 18.41 2.74 -42.59
N MET A 346 18.23 2.64 -41.26
CA MET A 346 19.10 3.30 -40.29
C MET A 346 20.53 2.75 -40.30
N LEU A 347 20.69 1.44 -40.48
CA LEU A 347 22.01 0.82 -40.60
C LEU A 347 22.71 1.23 -41.89
N LEU A 348 21.98 1.25 -43.02
CA LEU A 348 22.54 1.71 -44.30
C LEU A 348 22.94 3.19 -44.27
N SER A 349 22.14 4.06 -43.62
CA SER A 349 22.50 5.48 -43.49
C SER A 349 23.69 5.70 -42.55
N TYR A 350 23.82 4.87 -41.51
CA TYR A 350 24.97 4.88 -40.61
C TYR A 350 26.27 4.47 -41.33
N GLU A 351 26.26 3.36 -42.10
CA GLU A 351 27.44 2.95 -42.86
C GLU A 351 27.83 3.97 -43.95
N TYR A 352 26.83 4.56 -44.62
CA TYR A 352 27.08 5.64 -45.58
C TYR A 352 27.76 6.85 -44.91
N PHE A 353 27.31 7.23 -43.71
CA PHE A 353 27.89 8.34 -42.96
C PHE A 353 29.33 8.04 -42.49
N VAL A 354 29.62 6.82 -42.04
CA VAL A 354 30.97 6.42 -41.61
C VAL A 354 31.95 6.37 -42.76
N THR A 355 31.51 5.96 -43.96
CA THR A 355 32.40 5.83 -45.14
C THR A 355 32.72 7.16 -45.82
N HIS A 356 31.90 8.20 -45.64
CA HIS A 356 32.05 9.51 -46.29
C HIS A 356 32.57 10.61 -45.35
N ARG A 357 33.12 10.21 -44.21
CA ARG A 357 33.77 11.09 -43.22
C ARG A 357 35.24 10.75 -43.13
#